data_AF-A0A927K186-F1
#
_entry.id   AF-A0A927K186-F1
#
_cell.length_a   1.000
_cell.length_b   1.000
_cell.length_c   1.000
_cell.angle_alpha   90.00
_cell.angle_beta   90.00
_cell.angle_gamma   90.00
#
_symmetry.space_group_name_H-M   'P 1'
#
loop_
_entity.id
_entity.type
_entity.pdbx_description
1 polymer ?
#
loop_
_entity_poly.entity_id
_entity_poly.type
_entity_poly.pdbx_seq_one_letter_code
_entity_poly.pdbx_strand_id
1 'polypeptide(L)'
;MAVLVLARLATRYPLSHPVPLMVVVTIAVVNEVLNRLAWGSWRLHDTMMDFSYSIFWPVVLFATLALGQRHATKRERQLAGQRR
;
A
#
# COMPACT_ATOMS: atom_id res chain seq x y z
N MET A 1 2.79 -9.33 -1.25
CA MET A 1 2.52 -9.30 0.22
C MET A 1 3.77 -9.10 1.06
N ALA A 2 4.87 -9.85 0.83
CA ALA A 2 6.11 -9.73 1.59
C ALA A 2 6.67 -8.28 1.67
N VAL A 3 6.65 -7.55 0.55
CA VAL A 3 7.12 -6.15 0.48
C VAL A 3 6.38 -5.22 1.43
N LEU A 4 5.07 -5.42 1.63
CA LEU A 4 4.26 -4.55 2.47
C LEU A 4 4.50 -4.80 3.96
N VAL A 5 4.68 -6.07 4.33
CA VAL A 5 5.08 -6.48 5.67
C VAL A 5 6.49 -5.93 5.98
N LEU A 6 7.42 -6.04 5.03
CA LEU A 6 8.76 -5.45 5.15
C LEU A 6 8.72 -3.92 5.24
N ALA A 7 7.89 -3.25 4.43
CA ALA A 7 7.71 -1.82 4.50
C ALA A 7 7.16 -1.38 5.86
N ARG A 8 6.19 -2.12 6.42
CA ARG A 8 5.69 -1.90 7.78
C ARG A 8 6.81 -2.07 8.81
N LEU A 9 7.59 -3.15 8.73
CA LEU A 9 8.69 -3.41 9.66
C LEU A 9 9.77 -2.32 9.60
N ALA A 10 10.14 -1.89 8.39
CA ALA A 10 11.15 -0.88 8.17
C ALA A 10 10.68 0.52 8.59
N THR A 11 9.45 0.90 8.24
CA THR A 11 8.94 2.25 8.48
C THR A 11 8.27 2.40 9.84
N ARG A 12 7.96 1.28 10.53
CA ARG A 12 7.22 1.20 11.81
C ARG A 12 5.84 1.86 11.82
N TYR A 13 5.39 2.42 10.70
CA TYR A 13 4.05 2.98 10.59
C TYR A 13 3.00 1.87 10.50
N PRO A 14 1.79 2.09 11.04
CA PRO A 14 0.68 1.16 10.88
C PRO A 14 0.33 1.00 9.39
N LEU A 15 -0.18 -0.17 9.01
CA LEU A 15 -0.59 -0.46 7.62
C LEU A 15 -1.65 0.50 7.06
N SER A 16 -2.40 1.18 7.94
CA SER A 16 -3.38 2.21 7.58
C SER A 16 -2.75 3.58 7.29
N HIS A 17 -1.44 3.73 7.46
CA HIS A 17 -0.70 4.94 7.12
C HIS A 17 -0.27 4.90 5.64
N PRO A 18 -0.23 6.04 4.92
CA PRO A 18 0.13 6.05 3.50
C PRO A 18 1.60 5.68 3.23
N VAL A 19 2.48 5.80 4.23
CA VAL A 19 3.93 5.56 4.09
C VAL A 19 4.27 4.14 3.63
N PRO A 20 3.78 3.05 4.27
CA PRO A 20 3.96 1.68 3.77
C PRO A 20 3.54 1.49 2.31
N LEU A 21 2.46 2.14 1.87
CA LEU A 21 1.98 2.05 0.48
C LEU A 21 2.96 2.71 -0.49
N MET A 22 3.46 3.90 -0.15
CA MET A 22 4.43 4.64 -0.96
C MET A 22 5.73 3.85 -1.16
N VAL A 23 6.18 3.11 -0.14
CA VAL A 23 7.35 2.23 -0.24
C VAL A 23 7.11 1.09 -1.25
N VAL A 24 5.95 0.44 -1.20
CA VAL A 24 5.58 -0.62 -2.15
C VAL A 24 5.56 -0.09 -3.58
N VAL A 25 4.94 1.08 -3.80
CA VAL A 25 4.91 1.73 -5.12
C VAL A 25 6.32 2.05 -5.60
N THR A 26 7.17 2.61 -4.74
CA THR A 26 8.56 2.95 -5.08
C THR A 26 9.35 1.72 -5.49
N ILE A 27 9.27 0.63 -4.71
CA ILE A 27 9.96 -0.62 -5.02
C ILE A 27 9.49 -1.19 -6.35
N ALA A 28 8.18 -1.16 -6.62
CA ALA A 28 7.64 -1.67 -7.87
C ALA A 28 8.10 -0.85 -9.09
N VAL A 29 8.22 0.48 -8.95
CA VAL A 29 8.78 1.36 -9.99
C VAL A 29 10.28 1.10 -10.20
N VAL A 30 11.05 0.97 -9.11
CA VAL A 30 12.48 0.66 -9.19
C VAL A 30 12.71 -0.68 -9.89
N ASN A 31 11.88 -1.69 -9.60
CA ASN A 31 11.98 -2.99 -10.24
C ASN A 31 11.76 -2.89 -11.77
N GLU A 32 10.80 -2.07 -12.20
CA GLU A 32 10.57 -1.81 -13.64
C GLU A 32 11.75 -1.08 -14.30
N VAL A 33 12.37 -0.12 -13.61
CA VAL A 33 13.58 0.57 -14.10
C VAL A 33 14.74 -0.41 -14.28
N LEU A 34 14.95 -1.33 -13.32
CA LEU A 34 15.98 -2.37 -13.40
C LEU A 34 15.71 -3.34 -14.55
N ASN A 35 14.45 -3.72 -14.75
CA ASN A 35 14.01 -4.56 -15.86
C ASN A 35 14.39 -3.97 -17.21
N ARG A 36 14.17 -2.66 -17.37
CA ARG A 36 14.55 -1.92 -18.56
C ARG A 36 16.05 -1.91 -18.80
N LEU A 37 16.85 -1.69 -17.74
CA LEU A 37 18.30 -1.70 -17.86
C LEU A 37 18.83 -3.10 -18.22
N ALA A 38 18.19 -4.16 -17.73
CA ALA A 38 18.60 -5.54 -17.98
C ALA A 38 18.25 -6.05 -19.40
N TRP A 39 17.08 -5.69 -19.94
CA TRP A 39 16.58 -6.25 -21.20
C TRP A 39 16.49 -5.26 -22.37
N GLY A 40 16.82 -3.99 -22.15
CA GLY A 40 16.93 -2.97 -23.20
C GLY A 40 15.64 -2.61 -23.94
N SER A 41 14.51 -3.24 -23.62
CA SER A 41 13.21 -3.04 -24.25
C SER A 41 12.13 -2.73 -23.22
N TRP A 42 11.21 -1.83 -23.58
CA TRP A 42 10.03 -1.52 -22.78
C TRP A 42 8.94 -2.56 -23.06
N ARG A 43 8.85 -3.59 -22.22
CA ARG A 43 7.75 -4.57 -22.25
C ARG A 43 6.58 -4.11 -21.37
N LEU A 44 6.09 -2.90 -21.66
CA LEU A 44 5.06 -2.21 -20.86
C LEU A 44 3.83 -3.06 -20.60
N HIS A 45 3.40 -3.92 -21.54
CA HIS A 45 2.19 -4.71 -21.35
C HIS A 45 2.36 -5.82 -20.31
N ASP A 46 3.45 -6.57 -20.38
CA ASP A 46 3.77 -7.63 -19.42
C ASP A 46 4.03 -7.02 -18.04
N THR A 47 4.83 -5.94 -18.01
CA THR A 47 5.25 -5.37 -16.73
C THR A 47 4.19 -4.51 -16.06
N MET A 48 3.28 -3.86 -16.81
CA MET A 48 2.11 -3.21 -16.20
C MET A 48 1.18 -4.23 -15.54
N MET A 49 1.01 -5.42 -16.11
CA MET A 49 0.22 -6.48 -15.47
C MET A 49 0.89 -7.00 -14.21
N ASP A 50 2.19 -7.30 -14.25
CA ASP A 50 2.95 -7.75 -13.06
C ASP A 50 3.00 -6.68 -11.95
N PHE A 51 3.16 -5.42 -12.34
CA PHE A 51 3.12 -4.27 -11.44
C PHE A 51 1.74 -4.17 -10.80
N SER A 52 0.66 -4.23 -11.60
CA SER A 52 -0.71 -4.15 -11.11
C SER A 52 -1.01 -5.27 -10.13
N TYR A 53 -0.66 -6.52 -10.43
CA TYR A 53 -0.84 -7.63 -9.49
C TYR A 53 -0.01 -7.46 -8.21
N SER A 54 1.17 -6.87 -8.31
CA SER A 54 2.05 -6.62 -7.17
C SER A 54 1.54 -5.52 -6.23
N ILE A 55 0.90 -4.47 -6.76
CA ILE A 55 0.39 -3.33 -5.98
C ILE A 55 -1.11 -3.38 -5.66
N PHE A 56 -1.90 -4.19 -6.36
CA PHE A 56 -3.36 -4.26 -6.19
C PHE A 56 -3.75 -4.64 -4.75
N TRP A 57 -3.27 -5.78 -4.27
CA TRP A 57 -3.58 -6.26 -2.92
C TRP A 57 -3.05 -5.33 -1.82
N PRO A 58 -1.84 -4.76 -1.91
CA PRO A 58 -1.38 -3.67 -1.07
C PRO A 58 -2.36 -2.51 -0.91
N VAL A 59 -2.88 -2.01 -2.03
CA VAL A 59 -3.82 -0.89 -2.07
C VAL A 59 -5.14 -1.28 -1.43
N VAL A 60 -5.66 -2.46 -1.73
CA VAL A 60 -6.89 -2.99 -1.14
C VAL A 60 -6.76 -3.12 0.39
N LEU A 61 -5.65 -3.64 0.90
CA LEU A 61 -5.39 -3.75 2.34
C LEU A 61 -5.28 -2.38 3.02
N PHE A 62 -4.55 -1.44 2.43
CA PHE A 62 -4.47 -0.08 2.95
C PHE A 62 -5.86 0.57 2.99
N ALA A 63 -6.64 0.47 1.91
CA ALA A 63 -7.96 1.08 1.81
C ALA A 63 -8.91 0.52 2.87
N THR A 64 -9.01 -0.82 2.97
CA THR A 64 -9.87 -1.50 3.96
C THR A 64 -9.50 -1.15 5.39
N LEU A 65 -8.21 -1.12 5.74
CA LEU A 65 -7.75 -0.74 7.07
C LEU A 65 -7.99 0.76 7.37
N ALA A 66 -7.72 1.63 6.41
CA ALA A 66 -7.96 3.07 6.57
C ALA A 66 -9.45 3.39 6.75
N LEU A 67 -10.33 2.70 6.01
CA LEU A 67 -11.79 2.79 6.18
C LEU A 67 -12.23 2.27 7.56
N GLY A 68 -11.71 1.13 8.00
CA GLY A 68 -12.01 0.55 9.31
C GLY A 68 -11.64 1.49 10.48
N GLN A 69 -10.44 2.09 10.44
CA GLN A 69 -9.99 3.04 11.46
C GLN A 69 -10.90 4.28 11.53
N ARG A 70 -11.32 4.82 10.38
CA ARG A 70 -12.24 5.98 10.33
C ARG A 70 -13.59 5.67 10.96
N HIS A 71 -14.11 4.46 10.76
CA HIS A 71 -15.38 4.02 11.34
C HIS A 71 -15.28 3.85 12.85
N ALA A 72 -14.18 3.28 13.35
CA ALA A 72 -13.93 3.15 14.78
C ALA A 72 -13.90 4.52 15.49
N THR A 73 -13.12 5.47 14.96
CA THR A 73 -13.03 6.83 15.55
C THR A 73 -14.37 7.57 15.53
N LYS A 74 -15.18 7.43 14.47
CA LYS A 74 -16.53 8.03 14.43
C LYS A 74 -17.45 7.44 15.51
N ARG A 75 -17.41 6.12 15.69
CA ARG A 75 -18.24 5.42 16.67
C ARG A 75 -17.90 5.83 18.11
N GLU A 76 -16.62 5.98 18.43
CA GLU A 76 -16.17 6.49 19.74
C GLU A 76 -16.65 7.91 20.02
N ARG A 77 -16.59 8.80 19.03
CA ARG A 77 -17.08 10.19 19.16
C ARG A 77 -18.60 10.25 19.40
N GLN A 78 -19.38 9.40 18.72
CA GLN A 78 -20.82 9.31 18.93
C GLN A 78 -21.17 8.85 20.34
N LEU A 79 -20.50 7.80 20.84
CA LEU A 79 -20.70 7.30 22.21
C LEU A 79 -20.28 8.32 23.27
N ALA A 80 -19.20 9.09 23.03
CA ALA A 80 -18.76 10.14 23.94
C ALA A 80 -19.72 11.35 23.97
N GLY A 81 -20.33 11.69 22.83
CA GLY A 81 -21.33 12.76 22.73
C GLY A 81 -22.68 12.39 23.36
N GLN A 82 -23.03 11.10 23.37
CA GLN A 82 -24.30 10.60 23.94
C GLN A 82 -24.27 10.48 25.48
N ARG A 83 -23.08 10.57 26.10
CA ARG A 83 -22.87 10.50 27.56
C ARG A 83 -22.80 11.87 28.25
N ARG A 84 -22.98 12.96 27.51
CA ARG A 84 -23.07 14.33 28.03
C ARG A 84 -24.52 14.81 27.95
#